data_AF-A0AAJ2TX96-F1
#
_entry.id   AF-A0AAJ2TX96-F1
#
_cell.length_a   1.000
_cell.length_b   1.000
_cell.length_c   1.000
_cell.angle_alpha   90.00
_cell.angle_beta   90.00
_cell.angle_gamma   90.00
#
_symmetry.space_group_name_H-M   'P 1'
#
loop_
_entity.id
_entity.type
_entity.pdbx_description
1 polymer ?
#
loop_
_entity_poly.entity_id
_entity_poly.type
_entity_poly.pdbx_seq_one_letter_code
_entity_poly.pdbx_strand_id
1 'polypeptide(L)' 'MESSLSPVPPSRPASTSESEDPIDLVSRLEVIEAQPLATRADAFAAIHDELSARLDADVTGRPARS' A
#
# COMPACT_ATOMS: atom_id res chain seq x y z
N MET A 1 -6.27 42.52 23.81
CA MET A 1 -6.05 41.05 23.82
C MET A 1 -6.54 40.53 22.49
N GLU A 2 -5.74 40.70 21.43
CA GLU A 2 -6.11 40.23 20.08
C GLU A 2 -5.52 38.83 19.86
N SER A 3 -6.40 37.85 19.73
CA SER A 3 -6.06 36.46 19.41
C SER A 3 -5.50 36.39 18.00
N SER A 4 -4.20 36.13 17.88
CA SER A 4 -3.57 35.83 16.61
C SER A 4 -3.88 34.38 16.23
N LEU A 5 -4.95 34.17 15.44
CA LEU A 5 -5.22 32.89 14.79
C LEU A 5 -4.25 32.73 13.62
N SER A 6 -3.19 31.96 13.80
CA SER A 6 -2.31 31.56 12.70
C SER A 6 -3.08 30.63 11.74
N PRO A 7 -2.99 30.83 10.42
CA PRO A 7 -3.59 29.91 9.46
C PRO A 7 -2.90 28.55 9.53
N VAL A 8 -3.69 27.49 9.70
CA VAL A 8 -3.23 26.11 9.46
C VAL A 8 -2.84 26.00 7.99
N PRO A 9 -1.61 25.59 7.66
CA PRO A 9 -1.27 25.27 6.27
C PRO A 9 -2.20 24.16 5.79
N PRO A 10 -2.63 24.16 4.51
CA PRO A 10 -3.41 23.04 4.00
C PRO A 10 -2.59 21.78 4.22
N SER A 11 -3.16 20.83 4.96
CA SER A 11 -2.61 19.48 5.06
C SER A 11 -2.36 19.04 3.63
N ARG A 12 -1.07 18.87 3.27
CA ARG A 12 -0.70 18.03 2.12
C ARG A 12 -1.61 16.81 2.22
N PRO A 13 -2.30 16.38 1.14
CA PRO A 13 -2.92 15.06 1.20
C PRO A 13 -1.81 14.16 1.69
N ALA A 14 -2.04 13.49 2.83
CA ALA A 14 -1.22 12.36 3.18
C ALA A 14 -1.16 11.58 1.87
N SER A 15 0.04 11.46 1.28
CA SER A 15 0.28 10.31 0.44
C SER A 15 -0.07 9.18 1.38
N THR A 16 -1.29 8.67 1.27
CA THR A 16 -1.69 7.43 1.87
C THR A 16 -0.61 6.51 1.33
N SER A 17 0.39 6.24 2.16
CA SER A 17 1.18 5.04 2.00
C SER A 17 0.12 3.98 2.12
N GLU A 18 -0.43 3.60 0.98
CA GLU A 18 -1.44 2.57 0.76
C GLU A 18 -0.70 1.26 1.03
N SER A 19 -0.24 1.11 2.28
CA SER A 19 0.08 -0.18 2.85
C SER A 19 -1.28 -0.86 2.89
N GLU A 20 -1.68 -1.49 1.78
CA GLU A 20 -2.93 -2.25 1.68
C GLU A 20 -3.10 -3.02 2.98
N ASP A 21 -4.14 -2.67 3.74
CA ASP A 21 -4.43 -3.33 5.00
C ASP A 21 -4.54 -4.84 4.73
N PRO A 22 -4.17 -5.72 5.68
CA PRO A 22 -4.29 -7.16 5.49
C PRO A 22 -5.68 -7.62 5.03
N ILE A 23 -6.71 -6.83 5.33
CA ILE A 23 -8.10 -7.01 4.88
C ILE A 23 -8.24 -6.86 3.36
N ASP A 24 -7.55 -5.89 2.76
CA ASP A 24 -7.62 -5.61 1.32
C ASP A 24 -6.94 -6.72 0.50
N LEU A 25 -5.79 -7.22 0.95
CA LEU A 25 -5.13 -8.37 0.32
C LEU A 25 -6.05 -9.60 0.32
N VAL A 26 -6.73 -9.88 1.43
CA VAL A 26 -7.68 -11.01 1.51
C VAL A 26 -8.82 -10.85 0.51
N SER A 27 -9.42 -9.67 0.42
CA SER A 27 -10.46 -9.40 -0.60
C SER A 27 -9.95 -9.57 -2.03
N ARG A 28 -8.70 -9.18 -2.31
CA ARG A 28 -8.07 -9.35 -3.63
C ARG A 28 -7.84 -10.82 -3.98
N LEU A 29 -7.43 -11.64 -3.01
CA LEU A 29 -7.25 -13.08 -3.17
C LEU A 29 -8.59 -13.78 -3.44
N GLU A 30 -9.65 -13.41 -2.73
CA GLU A 30 -11.01 -13.95 -2.96
C GLU A 30 -11.48 -13.72 -4.41
N VAL A 31 -11.19 -12.55 -4.98
CA VAL A 31 -11.50 -12.25 -6.38
C VAL A 31 -10.73 -13.17 -7.34
N ILE A 32 -9.46 -13.45 -7.08
CA ILE A 32 -8.66 -14.38 -7.90
C ILE A 32 -9.18 -15.81 -7.77
N GLU A 33 -9.57 -16.23 -6.57
CA GLU A 33 -10.15 -17.55 -6.32
C GLU A 33 -11.53 -17.74 -6.94
N ALA A 34 -12.23 -16.66 -7.32
CA ALA A 34 -13.46 -16.76 -8.11
C ALA A 34 -13.19 -16.96 -9.62
N GLN A 35 -11.96 -16.75 -10.10
CA GLN A 35 -11.61 -16.87 -11.51
C GLN A 35 -11.51 -18.33 -11.99
N PRO A 36 -11.61 -18.58 -13.31
CA PRO A 36 -11.28 -19.88 -13.91
C PRO A 36 -9.87 -20.33 -13.56
N LEU A 37 -9.69 -21.64 -13.32
CA LEU A 37 -8.41 -22.20 -12.89
C LEU A 37 -7.24 -21.82 -13.82
N ALA A 38 -7.50 -21.78 -15.13
CA ALA A 38 -6.51 -21.45 -16.15
C ALA A 38 -5.89 -20.04 -16.01
N THR A 39 -6.56 -19.09 -15.33
CA THR A 39 -6.08 -17.71 -15.20
C THR A 39 -5.50 -17.39 -13.82
N ARG A 40 -5.73 -18.26 -12.82
CA ARG A 40 -5.32 -17.98 -11.44
C ARG A 40 -3.82 -17.87 -11.26
N ALA A 41 -3.05 -18.73 -11.94
CA ALA A 41 -1.60 -18.75 -11.80
C ALA A 41 -0.98 -17.39 -12.17
N ASP A 42 -1.39 -16.83 -13.31
CA ASP A 42 -0.90 -15.53 -13.77
C ASP A 42 -1.33 -14.39 -12.84
N ALA A 43 -2.57 -14.44 -12.32
CA ALA A 43 -3.08 -13.45 -11.39
C ALA A 43 -2.36 -13.48 -10.03
N PHE A 44 -2.05 -14.67 -9.50
CA PHE A 44 -1.27 -14.81 -8.27
C PHE A 44 0.19 -14.38 -8.47
N ALA A 45 0.78 -14.68 -9.63
CA ALA A 45 2.13 -14.20 -9.96
C ALA A 45 2.20 -12.67 -9.96
N ALA A 46 1.20 -11.99 -10.53
CA ALA A 46 1.14 -10.54 -10.52
C ALA A 46 1.07 -9.94 -9.10
N ILE A 47 0.22 -10.49 -8.21
CA ILE A 47 0.17 -10.05 -6.80
C ILE A 47 1.50 -10.31 -6.09
N HIS A 48 2.11 -11.48 -6.34
CA HIS A 48 3.41 -11.81 -5.74
C HIS A 48 4.49 -10.80 -6.14
N ASP A 49 4.58 -10.46 -7.43
CA ASP A 49 5.55 -9.50 -7.95
C ASP A 49 5.33 -8.10 -7.36
N GLU A 50 4.06 -7.68 -7.23
CA GLU A 50 3.67 -6.43 -6.59
C GLU A 50 4.10 -6.37 -5.12
N LEU A 51 3.87 -7.45 -4.35
CA LEU A 51 4.27 -7.55 -2.94
C LEU A 51 5.80 -7.60 -2.78
N SER A 52 6.50 -8.33 -3.65
CA SER A 52 7.96 -8.40 -3.63
C SER A 52 8.57 -7.02 -3.87
N ALA A 53 8.09 -6.30 -4.88
CA ALA A 53 8.57 -4.96 -5.19
C ALA A 53 8.38 -3.98 -4.02
N ARG A 54 7.26 -4.12 -3.28
CA ARG A 54 7.00 -3.32 -2.07
C ARG A 54 7.97 -3.65 -0.93
N LEU A 55 8.19 -4.94 -0.66
CA LEU A 55 9.17 -5.37 0.34
C LEU A 55 10.58 -4.86 0.00
N ASP A 56 10.98 -4.94 -1.26
CA ASP A 56 12.26 -4.43 -1.73
C ASP A 56 12.35 -2.90 -1.58
N ALA A 57 11.27 -2.16 -1.87
CA ALA A 57 11.22 -0.71 -1.68
C ALA A 57 11.33 -0.31 -0.20
N ASP A 58 10.67 -1.03 0.71
CA ASP A 58 10.74 -0.77 2.15
C ASP A 58 12.13 -1.13 2.73
N VAL A 59 12.74 -2.21 2.26
CA VAL A 59 14.10 -2.61 2.66
C VAL A 59 15.14 -1.61 2.15
N THR A 60 15.00 -1.14 0.91
CA THR A 60 15.94 -0.18 0.29
C THR A 60 15.71 1.27 0.74
N GLY A 61 14.51 1.62 1.19
CA GLY A 61 14.15 2.92 1.76
C GLY A 61 14.42 3.08 3.25
N ARG A 62 14.88 2.03 3.94
CA ARG A 62 15.13 2.08 5.39
C ARG A 62 16.43 2.85 5.69
N PRO A 63 16.40 4.01 6.40
CA PRO A 63 17.62 4.61 6.89
C PRO A 63 18.28 3.62 7.85
N ALA A 64 19.57 3.34 7.61
CA ALA A 64 20.39 2.50 8.47
C ALA A 64 20.18 2.95 9.92
N ARG A 65 19.63 2.05 10.75
CA ARG A 65 19.52 2.31 12.19
C ARG A 65 20.95 2.44 12.73
N SER A 66 21.36 3.68 13.01
CA SER A 66 22.56 4.00 13.79
C SER A 66 22.32 3.77 15.28
#